data_AF-A0A7W0TB70-F1
#
_entry.id   AF-A0A7W0TB70-F1
#
_cell.length_a   1.000
_cell.length_b   1.000
_cell.length_c   1.000
_cell.angle_alpha   90.00
_cell.angle_beta   90.00
_cell.angle_gamma   90.00
#
_symmetry.space_group_name_H-M   'P 1'
#
loop_
_entity.id
_entity.type
_entity.pdbx_description
1 polymer ?
#
loop_
_entity_poly.entity_id
_entity_poly.type
_entity_poly.pdbx_seq_one_letter_code
_entity_poly.pdbx_strand_id
1 'polypeptide(L)'
;MVVTSDQERSEVQALDAPLVPWIGLTDRRVRKNFVWVTKEPTSYPPLPEPGTASPWAPNEPSAVATDNCAYMRTADFFTSGGCTVARPSFCECDVHADDPNRY
;
A
#
# COMPACT_ATOMS: atom_id res chain seq x y z
N MET A 1 3.25 0.62 8.29
CA MET A 1 3.91 1.76 7.64
C MET A 1 2.92 2.42 6.71
N VAL A 2 2.82 3.74 6.83
CA VAL A 2 2.19 4.61 5.85
C VAL A 2 3.27 5.07 4.87
N VAL A 3 2.88 5.36 3.63
CA VAL A 3 3.72 6.09 2.69
C VAL A 3 2.91 7.30 2.28
N THR A 4 3.50 8.48 2.31
CA THR A 4 2.80 9.75 2.17
C THR A 4 3.23 10.53 0.92
N SER A 5 4.32 10.11 0.27
CA SER A 5 4.84 10.76 -0.93
C SER A 5 5.65 9.81 -1.80
N ASP A 6 5.85 10.19 -3.07
CA ASP A 6 6.74 9.45 -3.97
C ASP A 6 8.20 9.46 -3.49
N GLN A 7 8.64 10.53 -2.81
CA GLN A 7 9.98 10.61 -2.22
C GLN A 7 10.16 9.51 -1.15
N GLU A 8 9.21 9.42 -0.22
CA GLU A 8 9.23 8.39 0.82
C GLU A 8 9.14 6.98 0.23
N ARG A 9 8.29 6.79 -0.79
CA ARG A 9 8.18 5.52 -1.51
C ARG A 9 9.55 5.07 -2.07
N SER A 10 10.24 5.97 -2.76
CA SER A 10 11.57 5.69 -3.32
C SER A 10 12.62 5.43 -2.24
N GLU A 11 12.54 6.08 -1.08
CA GLU A 11 13.43 5.81 0.07
C GLU A 11 13.16 4.42 0.67
N VAL A 12 11.90 4.06 0.88
CA VAL A 12 11.49 2.72 1.36
C VAL A 12 11.94 1.63 0.38
N GLN A 13 11.79 1.87 -0.91
CA GLN A 13 12.25 0.95 -1.96
C GLN A 13 13.78 0.78 -1.96
N ALA A 14 14.54 1.83 -1.61
CA ALA A 14 16.00 1.79 -1.55
C ALA A 14 16.52 1.04 -0.31
N LEU A 15 15.77 1.01 0.79
CA LEU A 15 16.18 0.35 2.03
C LEU A 15 16.29 -1.16 1.88
N ASP A 16 15.41 -1.80 1.11
CA ASP A 16 15.44 -3.26 0.96
C ASP A 16 14.85 -3.72 -0.39
N ALA A 17 15.52 -3.33 -1.47
CA ALA A 17 15.11 -3.62 -2.84
C ALA A 17 14.81 -5.10 -3.18
N PRO A 18 15.42 -6.15 -2.57
CA PRO A 18 15.03 -7.53 -2.85
C PRO A 18 13.77 -7.99 -2.12
N LEU A 19 13.38 -7.31 -1.03
CA LEU A 19 12.19 -7.67 -0.28
C LEU A 19 10.96 -7.08 -1.00
N VAL A 20 9.89 -7.87 -1.08
CA VAL A 20 8.60 -7.44 -1.64
C VAL A 20 7.62 -7.30 -0.47
N PRO A 21 7.74 -6.23 0.34
CA PRO A 21 7.10 -6.15 1.64
C PRO A 21 5.64 -5.72 1.55
N TRP A 22 4.83 -6.22 2.48
CA TRP A 22 3.55 -5.62 2.80
C TRP A 22 3.72 -4.18 3.29
N ILE A 23 2.83 -3.31 2.84
CA ILE A 23 2.66 -1.95 3.32
C ILE A 23 1.26 -1.80 3.91
N GLY A 24 1.01 -0.69 4.62
CA GLY A 24 -0.24 -0.50 5.37
C GLY A 24 -1.50 -0.23 4.55
N LEU A 25 -1.52 -0.46 3.22
CA LEU A 25 -2.69 -0.17 2.38
C LEU A 25 -3.62 -1.38 2.29
N THR A 26 -4.92 -1.14 2.49
CA THR A 26 -5.96 -2.17 2.37
C THR A 26 -7.32 -1.59 2.00
N ASP A 27 -8.13 -2.33 1.26
CA ASP A 27 -9.51 -1.98 0.89
C ASP A 27 -10.53 -2.97 1.47
N ARG A 28 -10.15 -3.71 2.53
CA ARG A 28 -10.96 -4.78 3.15
C ARG A 28 -12.34 -4.33 3.63
N ARG A 29 -12.50 -3.04 3.94
CA ARG A 29 -13.78 -2.46 4.37
C ARG A 29 -14.65 -2.02 3.21
N VAL A 30 -14.06 -1.41 2.19
CA VAL A 30 -14.75 -0.91 0.99
C VAL A 30 -13.90 -1.23 -0.22
N ARG A 31 -14.37 -2.17 -1.05
CA ARG A 31 -13.64 -2.65 -2.22
C ARG A 31 -13.26 -1.50 -3.17
N LYS A 32 -12.05 -1.55 -3.72
CA LYS A 32 -11.42 -0.54 -4.58
C LYS A 32 -11.16 0.80 -3.89
N ASN A 33 -11.34 0.89 -2.58
CA ASN A 33 -11.02 2.07 -1.79
C ASN A 33 -9.91 1.71 -0.81
N PHE A 34 -8.67 1.69 -1.32
CA PHE A 34 -7.49 1.44 -0.51
C PHE A 34 -7.25 2.60 0.44
N VAL A 35 -7.18 2.30 1.73
CA VAL A 35 -6.87 3.26 2.79
C VAL A 35 -5.77 2.68 3.68
N TRP A 36 -5.02 3.56 4.34
CA TRP A 36 -3.96 3.14 5.22
C TRP A 36 -4.49 2.66 6.58
N VAL A 37 -3.84 1.66 7.14
CA VAL A 37 -4.04 1.16 8.52
C VAL A 37 -3.36 2.05 9.56
N THR A 38 -3.45 3.37 9.39
CA THR A 38 -2.95 4.37 10.33
C THR A 38 -4.00 5.48 10.55
N LYS A 39 -3.85 6.27 11.62
CA LYS A 39 -4.63 7.50 11.83
C LYS A 39 -4.00 8.72 11.17
N GLU A 40 -2.81 8.58 10.58
CA GLU A 40 -2.17 9.70 9.91
C GLU A 40 -3.00 10.16 8.70
N PRO A 41 -3.37 11.45 8.63
CA PRO A 41 -4.12 11.96 7.51
C PRO A 41 -3.22 12.01 6.27
N THR A 42 -3.52 11.20 5.28
CA THR A 42 -2.83 11.21 3.99
C THR A 42 -3.80 11.01 2.84
N SER A 43 -3.54 11.69 1.72
CA SER A 43 -4.23 11.51 0.44
C SER A 43 -3.42 10.67 -0.55
N TYR A 44 -2.26 10.19 -0.12
CA TYR A 44 -1.40 9.28 -0.89
C TYR A 44 -1.79 7.82 -0.57
N PRO A 45 -1.56 6.86 -1.48
CA PRO A 45 -1.43 7.11 -2.89
C PRO A 45 -2.76 7.61 -3.45
N PRO A 46 -2.74 8.49 -4.46
CA PRO A 46 -3.93 8.70 -5.26
C PRO A 46 -4.39 7.36 -5.85
N LEU A 47 -5.71 7.14 -5.95
CA LEU A 47 -6.22 6.06 -6.78
C LEU A 47 -5.76 6.32 -8.24
N PRO A 48 -5.42 5.27 -9.00
CA PRO A 48 -4.91 5.45 -10.35
C PRO A 48 -5.97 6.07 -11.26
N GLU A 49 -5.68 7.25 -11.81
CA GLU A 49 -6.50 7.90 -12.82
C GLU A 49 -5.86 7.79 -14.22
N PRO A 50 -6.64 7.52 -15.28
CA PRO A 50 -6.11 7.42 -16.64
C PRO A 50 -5.28 8.64 -17.05
N GLY A 51 -4.03 8.40 -17.48
CA GLY A 51 -3.14 9.47 -17.96
C GLY A 51 -2.40 10.25 -16.86
N THR A 52 -2.52 9.84 -15.60
CA THR A 52 -1.76 10.41 -14.48
C THR A 52 -0.63 9.48 -14.04
N ALA A 53 0.47 10.07 -13.55
CA ALA A 53 1.48 9.30 -12.84
C ALA A 53 0.86 8.71 -11.58
N SER A 54 1.00 7.40 -11.40
CA SER A 54 0.43 6.66 -10.30
C SER A 54 1.52 5.84 -9.62
N PRO A 55 1.51 5.75 -8.28
CA PRO A 55 2.44 4.89 -7.59
C PRO A 55 2.05 3.40 -7.68
N TRP A 56 0.89 3.10 -8.25
CA TRP A 56 0.44 1.74 -8.55
C TRP A 56 1.09 1.22 -9.83
N ALA A 57 1.38 -0.09 -9.86
CA ALA A 57 1.85 -0.74 -11.07
C ALA A 57 0.79 -0.67 -12.19
N PRO A 58 1.18 -0.85 -13.47
CA PRO A 58 0.21 -0.90 -14.56
C PRO A 58 -0.89 -1.94 -14.30
N ASN A 59 -2.15 -1.51 -14.40
CA ASN A 59 -3.37 -2.29 -14.11
C ASN A 59 -3.63 -2.63 -12.63
N GLU A 60 -2.99 -1.93 -11.70
CA GLU A 60 -3.28 -2.01 -10.26
C GLU A 60 -4.10 -0.81 -9.76
N PRO A 61 -4.86 -0.94 -8.66
CA PRO A 61 -5.13 -2.19 -7.94
C PRO A 61 -5.95 -3.19 -8.77
N SER A 62 -5.71 -4.47 -8.56
CA SER A 62 -6.33 -5.56 -9.31
C SER A 62 -7.84 -5.63 -9.07
N ALA A 63 -8.58 -6.17 -10.04
CA ALA A 63 -10.01 -6.39 -9.89
C ALA A 63 -10.35 -7.67 -9.10
N VAL A 64 -9.34 -8.43 -8.64
CA VAL A 64 -9.55 -9.72 -7.97
C VAL A 64 -10.14 -9.48 -6.59
N ALA A 65 -11.25 -10.16 -6.26
CA ALA A 65 -12.01 -9.90 -5.03
C ALA A 65 -11.24 -10.26 -3.74
N THR A 66 -10.22 -11.10 -3.83
CA THR A 66 -9.41 -11.53 -2.68
C THR A 66 -8.20 -10.63 -2.43
N ASP A 67 -7.85 -9.75 -3.37
CA ASP A 67 -6.63 -8.95 -3.32
C ASP A 67 -6.84 -7.66 -2.53
N ASN A 68 -7.08 -7.82 -1.23
CA ASN A 68 -7.51 -6.71 -0.39
C ASN A 68 -6.40 -6.01 0.39
N CYS A 69 -5.13 -6.35 0.14
CA CYS A 69 -3.95 -5.76 0.79
C CYS A 69 -2.94 -5.33 -0.28
N ALA A 70 -2.12 -4.31 -0.02
CA ALA A 70 -1.10 -3.88 -0.99
C ALA A 70 0.32 -4.06 -0.48
N TYR A 71 1.23 -4.33 -1.40
CA TYR A 71 2.67 -4.51 -1.18
C TYR A 71 3.48 -3.67 -2.17
N MET A 72 4.76 -3.44 -1.86
CA MET A 72 5.71 -2.73 -2.71
C MET A 72 6.54 -3.73 -3.53
N ARG A 73 6.64 -3.53 -4.86
CA ARG A 73 7.50 -4.31 -5.77
C ARG A 73 8.86 -3.64 -5.94
N THR A 74 9.86 -4.43 -6.32
CA THR A 74 11.24 -4.02 -6.64
C THR A 74 11.43 -2.88 -7.65
N ALA A 75 10.36 -2.45 -8.34
CA ALA A 75 10.34 -1.35 -9.30
C ALA A 75 9.65 -0.09 -8.73
N ASP A 76 9.62 0.07 -7.41
CA ASP A 76 9.01 1.22 -6.71
C ASP A 76 7.49 1.33 -6.93
N PHE A 77 6.79 0.24 -7.26
CA PHE A 77 5.34 0.28 -7.52
C PHE A 77 4.54 -0.48 -6.46
N PHE A 78 3.35 0.04 -6.14
CA PHE A 78 2.35 -0.64 -5.34
C PHE A 78 1.59 -1.66 -6.17
N THR A 79 1.20 -2.75 -5.52
CA THR A 79 0.43 -3.84 -6.13
C THR A 79 -0.48 -4.45 -5.09
N SER A 80 -1.72 -4.72 -5.47
CA SER A 80 -2.68 -5.42 -4.60
C SER A 80 -2.41 -6.93 -4.58
N GLY A 81 -2.80 -7.61 -3.51
CA GLY A 81 -2.63 -9.04 -3.36
C GLY A 81 -3.40 -9.60 -2.17
N GLY A 82 -3.55 -10.92 -2.16
CA GLY A 82 -4.19 -11.65 -1.08
C GLY A 82 -3.49 -11.44 0.27
N CYS A 83 -4.21 -10.91 1.25
CA CYS A 83 -3.71 -10.59 2.58
C CYS A 83 -3.10 -11.77 3.36
N THR A 84 -3.38 -13.01 2.96
CA THR A 84 -2.90 -14.23 3.63
C THR A 84 -1.56 -14.73 3.09
N VAL A 85 -1.02 -14.10 2.05
CA VAL A 85 0.28 -14.49 1.48
C VAL A 85 1.40 -14.02 2.41
N ALA A 86 2.30 -14.93 2.79
CA ALA A 86 3.46 -14.61 3.61
C ALA A 86 4.43 -13.70 2.84
N ARG A 87 4.70 -12.52 3.40
CA ARG A 87 5.71 -11.55 2.92
C ARG A 87 6.34 -10.85 4.12
N PRO A 88 7.56 -10.32 4.01
CA PRO A 88 8.05 -9.35 4.97
C PRO A 88 7.10 -8.14 5.05
N SER A 89 7.18 -7.36 6.11
CA SER A 89 6.37 -6.14 6.27
C SER A 89 7.21 -5.02 6.85
N PHE A 90 6.98 -3.80 6.39
CA PHE A 90 7.54 -2.63 7.05
C PHE A 90 6.57 -2.08 8.10
N CYS A 91 7.09 -1.94 9.31
CA CYS A 91 6.42 -1.29 10.42
C CYS A 91 6.99 0.12 10.55
N GLU A 92 6.12 1.05 10.93
CA GLU A 92 6.50 2.42 11.23
C GLU A 92 6.10 2.70 12.67
N CYS A 93 6.84 3.58 13.34
CA CYS A 93 6.75 3.80 14.78
C CYS A 93 5.80 4.96 15.12
N ASP A 94 4.65 5.02 14.46
CA ASP A 94 3.67 6.07 14.68
C ASP A 94 2.84 5.76 15.93
N VAL A 95 2.12 6.75 16.44
CA VAL A 95 1.18 6.53 17.54
C VAL A 95 0.18 5.45 17.12
N HIS A 96 0.20 4.30 17.79
CA HIS A 96 -0.66 3.16 17.48
C HIS A 96 -2.14 3.60 17.55
N ALA A 97 -2.71 3.81 16.38
CA ALA A 97 -4.11 3.99 16.16
C ALA A 97 -4.86 2.65 16.28
N ASP A 98 -6.05 2.64 16.86
CA ASP A 98 -7.04 1.61 16.48
C ASP A 98 -7.20 1.66 14.95
N ASP A 99 -6.90 0.53 14.30
CA ASP A 99 -6.94 0.37 12.85
C ASP A 99 -8.35 0.71 12.32
N PRO A 100 -8.52 1.83 11.58
CA PRO A 100 -9.83 2.26 11.09
C PRO A 100 -10.41 1.32 10.01
N ASN A 101 -9.61 0.34 9.57
CA ASN A 101 -9.91 -0.63 8.54
C ASN A 101 -9.99 -2.08 9.07
N ARG A 102 -9.97 -2.25 10.39
CA ARG A 102 -10.32 -3.51 11.06
C ARG A 102 -11.84 -3.69 11.01
N TYR A 103 -12.29 -4.89 10.63
CA TYR A 103 -13.71 -5.21 10.34
C TYR A 103 -14.64 -4.92 11.52
#